data_AF-A0A3D5BSP3-F1
#
_entry.id   AF-A0A3D5BSP3-F1
#
_cell.length_a   1.000
_cell.length_b   1.000
_cell.length_c   1.000
_cell.angle_alpha   90.00
_cell.angle_beta   90.00
_cell.angle_gamma   90.00
#
_symmetry.space_group_name_H-M   'P 1'
#
loop_
_entity.id
_entity.type
_entity.pdbx_description
1 polymer ?
#
loop_
_entity_poly.entity_id
_entity_poly.type
_entity_poly.pdbx_seq_one_letter_code
_entity_poly.pdbx_strand_id
1 'polypeptide(L)'
;MSARKLGPVLLTGFIIGPILGSGIIILPPLAYELLGNWALPAWVVITLVGALFASVFGSLSVLFPGDSGVSQCVAEAFGPRARTLTSFFLLGAVCVGPVAVALTAAKYMGLGGFVRDGFVAAGLVVVIWALLLRRITSLGGAAFVLSTGAAVLLLVGGIGSLASGAPVPMPATPFAPARF
;
A
#
# COMPACT_ATOMS: atom_id res chain seq x y z
N MET A 1 27.72 10.01 15.44
CA MET A 1 26.86 10.61 14.40
C MET A 1 25.41 10.45 14.84
N SER A 2 24.69 11.52 15.16
CA SER A 2 23.28 11.44 15.56
C SER A 2 22.42 11.12 14.33
N ALA A 3 21.87 9.92 14.26
CA ALA A 3 20.91 9.57 13.23
C ALA A 3 19.63 10.39 13.47
N ARG A 4 19.34 11.35 12.60
CA ARG A 4 18.05 12.08 12.65
C ARG A 4 16.93 11.06 12.49
N LYS A 5 16.18 10.82 13.55
CA LYS A 5 14.95 10.00 13.51
C LYS A 5 13.89 10.77 12.73
N LEU A 6 13.12 10.07 11.89
CA LEU A 6 11.98 10.67 11.20
C LEU A 6 10.92 11.04 12.25
N GLY A 7 10.45 12.29 12.25
CA GLY A 7 9.36 12.70 13.12
C GLY A 7 8.03 12.03 12.73
N PRO A 8 7.02 12.01 13.61
CA PRO A 8 5.75 11.31 13.37
C PRO A 8 5.07 11.71 12.07
N VAL A 9 5.02 13.00 11.76
CA VAL A 9 4.39 13.54 10.54
C VAL A 9 5.08 13.04 9.27
N LEU A 10 6.41 13.09 9.24
CA LEU A 10 7.19 12.64 8.08
C LEU A 10 7.10 11.13 7.91
N LEU A 11 7.06 10.38 9.02
CA LEU A 11 6.85 8.94 9.03
C LEU A 11 5.46 8.58 8.49
N THR A 12 4.41 9.28 8.94
CA THR A 12 3.04 9.07 8.47
C THR A 12 2.93 9.31 6.96
N GLY A 13 3.42 10.44 6.45
CA GLY A 13 3.37 10.68 5.00
C GLY A 13 4.25 9.73 4.19
N PHE A 14 5.36 9.23 4.76
CA PHE A 14 6.17 8.18 4.13
C PHE A 14 5.42 6.83 4.04
N ILE A 15 4.66 6.45 5.08
CA ILE A 15 3.92 5.18 5.13
C ILE A 15 2.61 5.25 4.32
N ILE A 16 1.97 6.42 4.22
CA ILE A 16 0.73 6.59 3.46
C ILE A 16 0.95 6.36 1.96
N GLY A 17 2.08 6.77 1.39
CA GLY A 17 2.38 6.63 -0.04
C GLY A 17 2.17 5.22 -0.59
N PRO A 18 2.82 4.20 -0.01
CA PRO A 18 2.60 2.80 -0.36
C PRO A 18 1.13 2.34 -0.25
N ILE A 19 0.40 2.82 0.77
CA ILE A 19 -1.02 2.49 0.99
C ILE A 19 -1.88 3.07 -0.13
N LEU A 20 -1.65 4.33 -0.52
CA LEU A 20 -2.38 4.96 -1.63
C LEU A 20 -2.06 4.28 -2.97
N GLY A 21 -0.79 3.99 -3.20
CA GLY A 21 -0.28 3.41 -4.45
C GLY A 21 -0.96 2.10 -4.82
N SER A 22 -0.65 0.99 -4.13
CA SER A 22 -1.29 -0.30 -4.44
C SER A 22 -2.71 -0.39 -3.89
N GLY A 23 -2.98 0.21 -2.73
CA GLY A 23 -4.25 0.07 -2.01
C GLY A 23 -5.45 0.73 -2.69
N ILE A 24 -5.27 1.89 -3.34
CA ILE A 24 -6.38 2.64 -3.94
C ILE A 24 -6.33 2.60 -5.47
N ILE A 25 -5.14 2.59 -6.09
CA ILE A 25 -5.05 2.63 -7.56
C ILE A 25 -5.31 1.26 -8.19
N ILE A 26 -4.94 0.17 -7.50
CA ILE A 26 -4.99 -1.20 -8.07
C ILE A 26 -6.21 -1.98 -7.56
N LEU A 27 -6.40 -2.01 -6.24
CA LEU A 27 -7.35 -2.93 -5.60
C LEU A 27 -8.85 -2.61 -5.87
N PRO A 28 -9.34 -1.35 -5.79
CA PRO A 28 -10.74 -1.07 -6.04
C PRO A 28 -11.22 -1.41 -7.46
N PRO A 29 -10.49 -1.06 -8.55
CA PRO A 29 -10.87 -1.49 -9.90
C PRO A 29 -10.93 -3.02 -10.04
N LEU A 30 -9.93 -3.74 -9.52
CA LEU A 30 -9.93 -5.21 -9.55
C LEU A 30 -11.09 -5.80 -8.74
N ALA A 31 -11.39 -5.23 -7.57
CA ALA A 31 -12.53 -5.66 -6.77
C ALA A 31 -13.85 -5.43 -7.53
N TYR A 32 -13.97 -4.32 -8.26
CA TYR A 32 -15.14 -4.02 -9.09
C TYR A 32 -15.27 -4.98 -10.29
N GLU A 33 -14.16 -5.31 -10.95
CA GLU A 33 -14.17 -6.32 -12.03
C GLU A 33 -14.63 -7.70 -11.54
N LEU A 34 -14.27 -8.07 -10.30
CA LEU A 34 -14.62 -9.38 -9.72
C LEU A 34 -16.01 -9.43 -9.09
N LEU A 35 -16.42 -8.37 -8.38
CA LEU A 35 -17.60 -8.36 -7.52
C LEU A 35 -18.72 -7.44 -8.04
N GLY A 36 -18.47 -6.62 -9.06
CA GLY A 36 -19.40 -5.61 -9.54
C GLY A 36 -19.87 -4.71 -8.39
N ASN A 37 -21.19 -4.60 -8.21
CA ASN A 37 -21.78 -3.75 -7.16
C ASN A 37 -21.47 -4.22 -5.72
N TRP A 38 -21.00 -5.46 -5.52
CA TRP A 38 -20.53 -5.95 -4.22
C TRP A 38 -19.12 -5.45 -3.85
N ALA A 39 -18.41 -4.78 -4.76
CA ALA A 39 -17.07 -4.28 -4.49
C ALA A 39 -17.02 -3.23 -3.38
N LEU A 40 -17.98 -2.29 -3.33
CA LEU A 40 -18.05 -1.26 -2.28
C LEU A 40 -18.19 -1.87 -0.87
N PRO A 41 -19.19 -2.74 -0.61
CA PRO A 41 -19.28 -3.45 0.67
C PRO A 41 -18.02 -4.24 1.01
N ALA A 42 -17.47 -4.98 0.06
CA ALA A 42 -16.24 -5.76 0.28
C ALA A 42 -15.05 -4.85 0.66
N TRP A 43 -14.97 -3.67 0.04
CA TRP A 43 -13.92 -2.70 0.32
C TRP A 43 -14.07 -2.04 1.70
N VAL A 44 -15.31 -1.80 2.16
CA VAL A 44 -15.57 -1.37 3.54
C VAL A 44 -15.13 -2.44 4.54
N VAL A 45 -15.51 -3.69 4.30
CA VAL A 45 -15.13 -4.81 5.19
C VAL A 45 -13.62 -4.97 5.27
N ILE A 46 -12.92 -4.99 4.14
CA ILE A 46 -11.45 -5.15 4.15
C ILE A 46 -10.75 -3.95 4.80
N THR A 47 -11.30 -2.74 4.66
CA THR A 47 -10.80 -1.54 5.34
C THR A 47 -10.96 -1.64 6.86
N LEU A 48 -12.10 -2.12 7.35
CA LEU A 48 -12.33 -2.34 8.79
C LEU A 48 -11.40 -3.41 9.36
N VAL A 49 -11.22 -4.51 8.64
CA VAL A 49 -10.25 -5.56 9.01
C VAL A 49 -8.84 -4.99 9.04
N GLY A 50 -8.46 -4.20 8.03
CA GLY A 50 -7.17 -3.50 7.98
C GLY A 50 -6.95 -2.55 9.16
N ALA A 51 -7.98 -1.80 9.54
CA ALA A 51 -7.95 -0.90 10.70
C ALA A 51 -7.75 -1.68 12.02
N LEU A 52 -8.40 -2.83 12.17
CA LEU A 52 -8.18 -3.72 13.31
C LEU A 52 -6.73 -4.19 13.38
N PHE A 53 -6.17 -4.71 12.28
CA PHE A 53 -4.76 -5.08 12.24
C PHE A 53 -3.83 -3.90 12.55
N ALA A 54 -4.09 -2.73 11.98
CA ALA A 54 -3.33 -1.52 12.26
C ALA A 54 -3.36 -1.14 13.75
N SER A 55 -4.51 -1.25 14.41
CA SER A 55 -4.61 -1.01 15.86
C SER A 55 -3.82 -2.01 16.70
N VAL A 56 -3.82 -3.29 16.30
CA VAL A 56 -3.06 -4.35 16.99
C VAL A 56 -1.56 -4.09 16.83
N PHE A 57 -1.09 -3.88 15.61
CA PHE A 57 0.33 -3.59 15.35
C PHE A 57 0.77 -2.27 15.97
N GLY A 58 -0.09 -1.24 15.96
CA GLY A 58 0.15 0.02 16.66
C GLY A 58 0.32 -0.18 18.16
N SER A 59 -0.58 -0.94 18.79
CA SER A 59 -0.51 -1.25 20.22
C SER A 59 0.75 -2.05 20.57
N LEU A 60 1.09 -3.05 19.75
CA LEU A 60 2.32 -3.84 19.91
C LEU A 60 3.58 -2.98 19.79
N SER A 61 3.60 -2.00 18.89
CA SER A 61 4.75 -1.11 18.70
C SER A 61 5.03 -0.20 19.92
N VAL A 62 3.98 0.10 20.70
CA VAL A 62 4.10 0.85 21.96
C VAL A 62 4.55 -0.05 23.10
N LEU A 63 4.01 -1.27 23.17
CA LEU A 63 4.32 -2.25 24.23
C LEU A 63 5.74 -2.82 24.11
N PHE A 64 6.21 -3.05 22.89
CA PHE A 64 7.52 -3.65 22.60
C PHE A 64 8.32 -2.73 21.67
N PRO A 65 8.83 -1.60 22.18
CA PRO A 65 9.59 -0.66 21.36
C PRO A 65 10.91 -1.29 20.89
N GLY A 66 11.24 -1.09 19.62
CA GLY A 66 12.56 -1.42 19.10
C GLY A 66 12.65 -1.37 17.58
N ASP A 67 13.87 -1.52 17.08
CA ASP A 67 14.20 -1.23 15.68
C ASP A 67 13.79 -2.37 14.72
N SER A 68 13.42 -3.54 15.26
CA SER A 68 13.03 -4.71 14.46
C SER A 68 11.52 -4.86 14.26
N GLY A 69 10.74 -3.87 14.69
CA GLY A 69 9.30 -3.82 14.52
C GLY A 69 8.60 -5.05 15.15
N VAL A 70 7.58 -5.56 14.47
CA VAL A 70 6.71 -6.61 15.01
C VAL A 70 7.43 -7.95 15.22
N SER A 71 8.51 -8.20 14.46
CA SER A 71 9.33 -9.41 14.67
C SER A 71 9.90 -9.47 16.10
N GLN A 72 10.11 -8.33 16.74
CA GLN A 72 10.55 -8.24 18.13
C GLN A 72 9.46 -8.69 19.10
N CYS A 73 8.21 -8.26 18.89
CA CYS A 73 7.08 -8.70 19.71
C CYS A 73 6.92 -10.22 19.64
N VAL A 74 7.07 -10.80 18.44
CA VAL A 74 7.02 -12.25 18.25
C VAL A 74 8.19 -12.96 18.94
N ALA A 75 9.38 -12.35 18.95
CA ALA A 75 10.53 -12.88 19.67
C ALA A 75 10.28 -12.97 21.17
N GLU A 76 9.66 -11.95 21.74
CA GLU A 76 9.39 -11.88 23.18
C GLU A 76 8.32 -12.89 23.61
N ALA A 77 7.30 -13.11 22.77
CA ALA A 77 6.21 -14.02 23.07
C ALA A 77 6.51 -15.49 22.73
N PHE A 78 7.26 -15.76 21.66
CA PHE A 78 7.42 -17.11 21.07
C PHE A 78 8.89 -17.52 20.85
N GLY A 79 9.85 -16.67 21.18
CA GLY A 79 11.27 -16.95 21.10
C GLY A 79 11.93 -16.70 19.73
N PRO A 80 13.25 -16.94 19.63
CA PRO A 80 14.06 -16.53 18.48
C PRO A 80 13.71 -17.22 17.16
N ARG A 81 13.25 -18.48 17.18
CA ARG A 81 12.88 -19.22 15.96
C ARG A 81 11.65 -18.60 15.29
N ALA A 82 10.64 -18.23 16.09
CA ALA A 82 9.43 -17.57 15.60
C ALA A 82 9.76 -16.19 15.00
N ARG A 83 10.66 -15.42 15.65
CA ARG A 83 11.17 -14.16 15.10
C ARG A 83 11.73 -14.30 13.69
N THR A 84 12.59 -15.30 13.47
CA THR A 84 13.22 -15.53 12.16
C THR A 84 12.17 -15.87 11.11
N LEU A 85 11.21 -16.74 11.44
CA LEU A 85 10.13 -17.11 10.54
C LEU A 85 9.25 -15.90 10.17
N THR A 86 8.84 -15.11 11.16
CA THR A 86 8.09 -13.87 10.93
C THR A 86 8.88 -12.87 10.07
N SER A 87 10.18 -12.75 10.29
CA SER A 87 11.04 -11.86 9.50
C SER A 87 11.09 -12.29 8.03
N PHE A 88 11.16 -13.59 7.75
CA PHE A 88 11.09 -14.10 6.38
C PHE A 88 9.73 -13.86 5.73
N PHE A 89 8.63 -14.03 6.45
CA PHE A 89 7.29 -13.73 5.92
C PHE A 89 7.13 -12.23 5.61
N LEU A 90 7.59 -11.35 6.50
CA LEU A 90 7.56 -9.90 6.27
C LEU A 90 8.42 -9.50 5.08
N LEU A 91 9.63 -10.07 4.96
CA LEU A 91 10.51 -9.82 3.82
C LEU A 91 9.88 -10.27 2.50
N GLY A 92 9.27 -11.46 2.48
CA GLY A 92 8.52 -11.96 1.32
C GLY A 92 7.39 -11.03 0.91
N ALA A 93 6.58 -10.57 1.87
CA ALA A 93 5.47 -9.65 1.60
C ALA A 93 5.94 -8.31 1.01
N VAL A 94 7.04 -7.75 1.53
CA VAL A 94 7.60 -6.47 1.06
C VAL A 94 8.16 -6.56 -0.37
N CYS A 95 8.64 -7.73 -0.80
CA CYS A 95 9.17 -7.89 -2.17
C CYS A 95 8.08 -7.88 -3.25
N VAL A 96 6.85 -8.29 -2.93
CA VAL A 96 5.77 -8.42 -3.92
C VAL A 96 5.14 -7.06 -4.26
N GLY A 97 4.96 -6.19 -3.26
CA GLY A 97 4.28 -4.90 -3.42
C GLY A 97 4.89 -3.99 -4.49
N PRO A 98 6.20 -3.70 -4.45
CA PRO A 98 6.87 -2.81 -5.41
C PRO A 98 6.74 -3.29 -6.86
N VAL A 99 6.72 -4.61 -7.09
CA VAL A 99 6.58 -5.17 -8.45
C VAL A 99 5.18 -4.87 -9.01
N ALA A 100 4.14 -5.08 -8.21
CA ALA A 100 2.77 -4.75 -8.61
C ALA A 100 2.59 -3.25 -8.91
N VAL A 101 3.18 -2.39 -8.08
CA VAL A 101 3.17 -0.94 -8.28
C VAL A 101 3.94 -0.54 -9.53
N ALA A 102 5.13 -1.10 -9.79
CA ALA A 102 5.92 -0.79 -10.98
C ALA A 102 5.23 -1.20 -12.28
N LEU A 103 4.59 -2.38 -12.31
CA LEU A 103 3.78 -2.82 -13.45
C LEU A 103 2.57 -1.92 -13.68
N THR A 104 1.93 -1.48 -12.61
CA THR A 104 0.79 -0.55 -12.70
C THR A 104 1.24 0.80 -13.24
N ALA A 105 2.34 1.35 -12.74
CA ALA A 105 2.93 2.59 -13.23
C ALA A 105 3.31 2.48 -14.72
N ALA A 106 3.92 1.37 -15.15
CA ALA A 106 4.24 1.12 -16.54
C ALA A 106 3.01 1.14 -17.46
N LYS A 107 1.90 0.50 -17.04
CA LYS A 107 0.63 0.54 -17.76
C LYS A 107 0.08 1.96 -17.91
N TYR A 108 0.09 2.75 -16.83
CA TYR A 108 -0.39 4.13 -16.86
C TYR A 108 0.49 5.07 -17.71
N MET A 109 1.78 4.75 -17.90
CA MET A 109 2.64 5.54 -18.79
C MET A 109 2.29 5.38 -20.28
N GLY A 110 1.49 4.36 -20.66
CA GLY A 110 1.03 4.18 -22.03
C GLY A 110 2.14 3.85 -23.04
N LEU A 111 3.32 3.43 -22.58
CA LEU A 111 4.47 3.12 -23.43
C LEU A 111 4.40 1.73 -24.09
N GLY A 112 3.34 0.97 -23.82
CA GLY A 112 3.14 -0.41 -24.28
C GLY A 112 3.21 -0.61 -25.81
N GLY A 113 2.95 0.45 -26.58
CA GLY A 113 3.09 0.44 -28.04
C GLY A 113 4.54 0.45 -28.55
N PHE A 114 5.49 0.90 -27.74
CA PHE A 114 6.92 0.95 -28.06
C PHE A 114 7.72 -0.13 -27.34
N VAL A 115 7.39 -0.39 -26.07
CA VAL A 115 8.13 -1.31 -25.20
C VAL A 115 7.12 -2.07 -24.35
N ARG A 116 7.27 -3.40 -24.22
CA ARG A 116 6.43 -4.20 -23.31
C ARG A 116 6.48 -3.64 -21.90
N ASP A 117 5.32 -3.51 -21.26
CA ASP A 117 5.16 -2.98 -19.88
C ASP A 117 6.10 -3.65 -18.87
N GLY A 118 6.41 -4.94 -19.06
CA GLY A 118 7.35 -5.67 -18.19
C GLY A 118 8.78 -5.09 -18.21
N PHE A 119 9.27 -4.64 -19.36
CA PHE A 119 10.59 -4.00 -19.44
C PHE A 119 10.58 -2.59 -18.85
N VAL A 120 9.49 -1.84 -19.05
CA VAL A 120 9.30 -0.52 -18.43
C VAL A 120 9.28 -0.68 -16.90
N ALA A 121 8.52 -1.65 -16.38
CA ALA A 121 8.47 -1.95 -14.96
C ALA A 121 9.83 -2.40 -14.40
N ALA A 122 10.57 -3.23 -15.13
CA ALA A 122 11.94 -3.61 -14.74
C ALA A 122 12.86 -2.38 -14.66
N GLY A 123 12.77 -1.46 -15.62
CA GLY A 123 13.49 -0.19 -15.59
C GLY A 123 13.12 0.66 -14.36
N LEU A 124 11.83 0.76 -14.04
CA LEU A 124 11.35 1.46 -12.84
C LEU A 124 11.87 0.83 -11.55
N VAL A 125 11.93 -0.50 -11.46
CA VAL A 125 12.51 -1.20 -10.30
C VAL A 125 14.00 -0.86 -10.15
N VAL A 126 14.77 -0.80 -11.24
CA VAL A 126 16.18 -0.40 -11.20
C VAL A 126 16.33 1.05 -10.72
N VAL A 127 15.46 1.96 -11.18
CA VAL A 127 15.44 3.35 -10.71
C VAL A 127 15.12 3.42 -9.21
N ILE A 128 14.11 2.68 -8.75
CA ILE A 128 13.75 2.59 -7.33
C ILE A 128 14.94 2.07 -6.52
N TRP A 129 15.60 1.01 -6.98
CA TRP A 129 16.79 0.46 -6.33
C TRP A 129 17.93 1.48 -6.25
N ALA A 130 18.21 2.23 -7.33
CA ALA A 130 19.20 3.29 -7.32
C ALA A 130 18.83 4.45 -6.38
N LEU A 131 17.54 4.78 -6.26
CA LEU A 131 17.05 5.78 -5.31
C LEU A 131 17.24 5.32 -3.86
N LEU A 132 17.05 4.04 -3.56
CA LEU A 132 17.27 3.47 -2.22
C LEU A 132 18.73 3.55 -1.77
N LEU A 133 19.70 3.71 -2.69
CA LEU A 133 21.11 3.96 -2.35
C LEU A 133 21.37 5.40 -1.88
N ARG A 134 20.41 6.33 -2.05
CA ARG A 134 20.52 7.72 -1.58
C ARG A 134 20.06 7.87 -0.13
N ARG A 135 20.36 9.03 0.48
CA ARG A 135 19.95 9.32 1.87
C ARG A 135 18.42 9.30 2.02
N ILE A 136 17.94 8.45 2.93
CA ILE A 136 16.53 8.27 3.30
C ILE A 136 15.83 9.59 3.64
N THR A 137 16.53 10.55 4.24
CA THR A 137 15.94 11.86 4.61
C THR A 137 15.47 12.67 3.40
N SER A 138 16.18 12.59 2.27
CA SER A 138 15.77 13.27 1.03
C SER A 138 14.59 12.56 0.36
N LEU A 139 14.56 11.22 0.46
CA LEU A 139 13.47 10.41 -0.07
C LEU A 139 12.19 10.61 0.73
N GLY A 140 12.28 10.74 2.05
CA GLY A 140 11.13 10.95 2.94
C GLY A 140 10.37 12.25 2.63
N GLY A 141 11.09 13.34 2.38
CA GLY A 141 10.47 14.62 1.99
C GLY A 141 9.76 14.54 0.64
N ALA A 142 10.41 13.95 -0.37
CA ALA A 142 9.80 13.75 -1.69
C ALA A 142 8.58 12.82 -1.61
N ALA A 143 8.68 11.71 -0.88
CA ALA A 143 7.58 10.77 -0.67
C ALA A 143 6.40 11.44 0.03
N PHE A 144 6.65 12.30 1.03
CA PHE A 144 5.60 13.06 1.70
C PHE A 144 4.84 13.96 0.71
N VAL A 145 5.56 14.79 -0.06
CA VAL A 145 4.94 15.70 -1.03
C VAL A 145 4.14 14.95 -2.08
N LEU A 146 4.70 13.88 -2.65
CA LEU A 146 4.03 13.05 -3.66
C LEU A 146 2.79 12.36 -3.08
N SER A 147 2.88 11.81 -1.86
CA SER A 147 1.77 11.11 -1.22
C SER A 147 0.64 12.07 -0.84
N THR A 148 0.97 13.26 -0.33
CA THR A 148 -0.03 14.30 -0.06
C THR A 148 -0.69 14.77 -1.36
N GLY A 149 0.08 14.99 -2.42
CA GLY A 149 -0.46 15.35 -3.74
C GLY A 149 -1.41 14.28 -4.28
N ALA A 150 -1.02 13.01 -4.22
CA ALA A 150 -1.85 11.89 -4.62
C ALA A 150 -3.13 11.80 -3.77
N ALA A 151 -3.03 11.95 -2.45
CA ALA A 151 -4.18 11.94 -1.55
C ALA A 151 -5.19 13.05 -1.89
N VAL A 152 -4.70 14.28 -2.11
CA VAL A 152 -5.56 15.42 -2.48
C VAL A 152 -6.21 15.18 -3.83
N LEU A 153 -5.46 14.71 -4.83
CA LEU A 153 -6.00 14.44 -6.16
C LEU A 153 -7.09 13.36 -6.12
N LEU A 154 -6.86 12.27 -5.40
CA LEU A 154 -7.83 11.19 -5.23
C LEU A 154 -9.06 11.65 -4.44
N LEU A 155 -8.90 12.46 -3.39
CA LEU A 155 -10.02 13.00 -2.61
C LEU A 155 -10.88 13.96 -3.45
N VAL A 156 -10.26 14.93 -4.11
CA VAL A 156 -10.97 15.91 -4.95
C VAL A 156 -11.63 15.22 -6.13
N GLY A 157 -10.92 14.30 -6.80
CA GLY A 157 -11.49 13.49 -7.88
C GLY A 157 -12.64 12.61 -7.41
N GLY A 158 -12.53 12.00 -6.24
CA GLY A 158 -13.58 11.19 -5.63
C GLY A 158 -14.82 12.02 -5.28
N ILE A 159 -14.65 13.18 -4.64
CA ILE A 159 -15.76 14.10 -4.33
C ILE A 159 -16.42 14.60 -5.62
N GLY A 160 -15.62 14.98 -6.62
CA GLY A 160 -16.11 15.39 -7.94
C GLY A 160 -16.95 14.29 -8.59
N SER A 161 -16.44 13.06 -8.60
CA SER A 161 -17.16 11.89 -9.12
C SER A 161 -18.45 11.60 -8.38
N LEU A 162 -18.50 11.85 -7.06
CA LEU A 162 -19.71 11.67 -6.26
C LEU A 162 -20.75 12.75 -6.54
N ALA A 163 -20.31 13.99 -6.77
CA ALA A 163 -21.16 15.13 -7.03
C ALA A 163 -21.73 15.14 -8.46
N SER A 164 -20.97 14.66 -9.45
CA SER A 164 -21.39 14.61 -10.86
C SER A 164 -21.90 13.24 -11.31
N GLY A 165 -21.66 12.19 -10.54
CA GLY A 165 -21.97 10.81 -10.92
C GLY A 165 -23.45 10.45 -10.72
N ALA A 166 -23.95 9.54 -11.55
CA ALA A 166 -25.24 8.90 -11.31
C ALA A 166 -25.17 8.04 -10.02
N PRO A 167 -26.28 7.89 -9.27
CA PRO A 167 -26.33 7.04 -8.09
C PRO A 167 -25.91 5.61 -8.46
N VAL A 168 -24.89 5.08 -7.78
CA VAL A 168 -24.48 3.68 -7.97
C VAL A 168 -25.52 2.79 -7.26
N PRO A 169 -26.24 1.92 -7.98
CA PRO A 169 -27.26 1.08 -7.35
C PRO A 169 -26.59 0.07 -6.42
N MET A 170 -27.10 -0.03 -5.20
CA MET A 170 -26.70 -1.09 -4.26
C MET A 170 -26.98 -2.46 -4.89
N PRO A 171 -26.16 -3.49 -4.59
CA PRO A 171 -26.33 -4.80 -5.18
C PRO A 171 -27.72 -5.36 -4.85
N ALA A 172 -28.59 -5.48 -5.87
CA ALA A 172 -29.92 -6.06 -5.75
C ALA A 172 -29.91 -7.59 -5.93
N THR A 173 -28.83 -8.13 -6.50
CA THR A 173 -28.63 -9.57 -6.67
C THR A 173 -28.01 -10.18 -5.42
N PRO A 174 -28.43 -11.39 -5.00
CA PRO A 174 -27.80 -12.12 -3.90
C PRO A 174 -26.29 -12.20 -4.09
N PHE A 175 -25.53 -12.14 -2.99
CA PHE A 175 -24.10 -12.36 -3.03
C PHE A 175 -23.82 -13.80 -3.53
N ALA A 176 -23.37 -13.92 -4.77
CA ALA A 176 -23.08 -15.19 -5.41
C ALA A 176 -21.57 -15.26 -5.73
N PRO A 177 -20.73 -15.79 -4.83
CA PRO A 177 -19.29 -15.91 -5.04
C PRO A 177 -18.91 -16.99 -6.07
N ALA A 178 -19.82 -17.39 -6.96
CA ALA A 178 -19.70 -18.57 -7.82
C ALA A 178 -18.67 -18.47 -8.97
N ARG A 179 -17.73 -17.52 -8.90
CA ARG A 179 -16.66 -17.33 -9.90
C ARG A 179 -15.29 -17.05 -9.27
N PHE A 180 -14.98 -17.72 -8.16
CA PHE A 180 -13.59 -17.89 -7.73
C PHE A 180 -13.05 -19.22 -8.26
#